data_AF-A0A7L9BS14-F1
#
_entry.id   AF-A0A7L9BS14-F1
#
_cell.length_a   1.000
_cell.length_b   1.000
_cell.length_c   1.000
_cell.angle_alpha   90.00
_cell.angle_beta   90.00
_cell.angle_gamma   90.00
#
_symmetry.space_group_name_H-M   'P 1'
#
loop_
_entity.id
_entity.type
_entity.pdbx_description
1 polymer ?
#
loop_
_entity_poly.entity_id
_entity_poly.type
_entity_poly.pdbx_seq_one_letter_code
_entity_poly.pdbx_strand_id
1 'polypeptide(L)'
;MDKSGPAYAQHYAAAVRWLELTVALAMVHRGDALDKDRRRAITTEILGRWRGNRGEGWTPTVSDLDNLYEAGVRWAVENTRVRLFDQGA
;
A
#
# COMPACT_ATOMS: atom_id res chain seq x y z
N MET A 1 -5.90 -3.95 -21.06
CA MET A 1 -5.14 -5.13 -20.57
C MET A 1 -6.07 -5.87 -19.62
N ASP A 2 -6.23 -7.18 -19.80
CA ASP A 2 -6.98 -7.99 -18.84
C ASP A 2 -6.24 -8.00 -17.49
N LYS A 3 -6.90 -7.52 -16.44
CA LYS A 3 -6.35 -7.43 -15.08
C LYS A 3 -6.84 -8.54 -14.14
N SER A 4 -7.66 -9.46 -14.67
CA SER A 4 -8.23 -10.56 -13.89
C SER A 4 -7.28 -11.76 -13.73
N GLY A 5 -6.23 -11.83 -14.55
CA GLY A 5 -5.20 -12.85 -14.43
C GLY A 5 -4.29 -12.66 -13.19
N PRO A 6 -3.66 -13.74 -12.71
CA PRO A 6 -2.72 -13.67 -11.59
C PRO A 6 -1.53 -12.76 -11.94
N ALA A 7 -1.16 -11.91 -11.00
CA ALA A 7 0.03 -11.09 -11.13
C ALA A 7 1.29 -11.95 -10.98
N TYR A 8 2.30 -11.69 -11.80
CA TYR A 8 3.61 -12.28 -11.60
C TYR A 8 4.20 -11.87 -10.25
N ALA A 9 4.97 -12.76 -9.62
CA ALA A 9 5.58 -12.53 -8.31
C ALA A 9 6.39 -11.23 -8.23
N GLN A 10 7.03 -10.83 -9.34
CA GLN A 10 7.81 -9.60 -9.45
C GLN A 10 6.95 -8.33 -9.45
N HIS A 11 5.71 -8.38 -9.95
CA HIS A 11 4.76 -7.28 -9.80
C HIS A 11 4.32 -7.12 -8.35
N TYR A 12 4.04 -8.24 -7.66
CA TYR A 12 3.72 -8.21 -6.24
C TYR A 12 4.87 -7.65 -5.41
N ALA A 13 6.11 -8.12 -5.62
CA ALA A 13 7.29 -7.61 -4.94
C ALA A 13 7.52 -6.11 -5.19
N ALA A 14 7.28 -5.64 -6.42
CA ALA A 14 7.35 -4.22 -6.74
C ALA A 14 6.27 -3.42 -6.01
N ALA A 15 5.02 -3.88 -6.01
CA ALA A 15 3.92 -3.22 -5.31
C ALA A 15 4.18 -3.09 -3.80
N VAL A 16 4.71 -4.14 -3.17
CA VAL A 16 5.12 -4.10 -1.75
C VAL A 16 6.22 -3.06 -1.51
N ARG A 17 7.25 -3.00 -2.37
CA ARG A 17 8.31 -1.99 -2.27
C ARG A 17 7.77 -0.56 -2.41
N TRP A 18 6.84 -0.33 -3.33
CA TRP A 18 6.18 0.97 -3.47
C TRP A 18 5.41 1.34 -2.21
N LEU A 19 4.67 0.40 -1.62
CA LEU A 19 3.96 0.63 -0.37
C LEU A 19 4.92 0.97 0.79
N GLU A 20 6.05 0.26 0.91
CA GLU A 20 7.09 0.59 1.90
C GLU A 20 7.62 2.02 1.73
N LEU A 21 7.84 2.46 0.48
CA LEU A 21 8.29 3.81 0.18
C LEU A 21 7.23 4.85 0.56
N THR A 22 5.96 4.60 0.24
CA THR A 22 4.82 5.45 0.64
C THR A 22 4.74 5.59 2.15
N VAL A 23 4.88 4.49 2.89
CA VAL A 23 4.90 4.51 4.37
C VAL A 23 6.07 5.33 4.89
N ALA A 24 7.28 5.15 4.34
CA ALA A 24 8.45 5.93 4.73
C ALA A 24 8.25 7.43 4.51
N LEU A 25 7.73 7.82 3.34
CA LEU A 25 7.44 9.23 3.03
C LEU A 25 6.39 9.81 3.98
N ALA A 26 5.34 9.06 4.29
CA ALA A 26 4.33 9.50 5.24
C ALA A 26 4.91 9.71 6.65
N MET A 27 5.79 8.81 7.10
CA MET A 27 6.51 8.95 8.37
C MET A 27 7.36 10.23 8.40
N VAL A 28 8.10 10.52 7.32
CA VAL A 28 8.87 11.78 7.18
C VAL A 28 7.95 12.99 7.29
N HIS A 29 6.82 13.00 6.57
CA HIS A 29 5.86 14.11 6.61
C HIS A 29 5.25 14.34 8.00
N ARG A 30 5.04 13.29 8.80
CA ARG A 30 4.58 13.41 10.18
C ARG A 30 5.67 13.88 11.16
N GLY A 31 6.94 13.87 10.75
CA GLY A 31 8.08 14.08 11.63
C GLY A 31 8.44 12.87 12.50
N ASP A 32 8.02 11.66 12.11
CA ASP A 32 8.39 10.43 12.80
C ASP A 32 9.86 10.06 12.51
N ALA A 33 10.51 9.38 13.45
CA ALA A 33 11.79 8.73 13.19
C ALA A 33 11.63 7.62 12.12
N LEU A 34 12.54 7.60 11.14
CA LEU A 34 12.59 6.58 10.08
C LEU A 34 13.13 5.23 10.58
N ASP A 35 12.41 4.62 11.52
CA ASP A 35 12.73 3.31 12.04
C ASP A 35 12.29 2.18 11.08
N LYS A 36 13.19 1.22 10.85
CA LYS A 36 12.99 0.14 9.89
C LYS A 36 11.89 -0.83 10.34
N ASP A 37 11.88 -1.18 11.63
CA ASP A 37 10.95 -2.17 12.16
C ASP A 37 9.54 -1.61 12.24
N ARG A 38 9.41 -0.33 12.63
CA ARG A 38 8.14 0.40 12.61
C ARG A 38 7.57 0.53 11.21
N ARG A 39 8.39 0.88 10.20
CA ARG A 39 7.96 0.91 8.80
C ARG A 39 7.43 -0.46 8.36
N ARG A 40 8.19 -1.52 8.67
CA ARG A 40 7.81 -2.90 8.31
C ARG A 40 6.51 -3.33 8.98
N ALA A 41 6.31 -2.99 10.25
CA ALA A 41 5.08 -3.29 10.98
C ALA A 41 3.87 -2.62 10.32
N ILE A 42 3.96 -1.34 9.98
CA ILE A 42 2.91 -0.58 9.29
C ILE A 42 2.61 -1.20 7.91
N THR A 43 3.64 -1.48 7.10
CA THR A 43 3.45 -2.11 5.79
C THR A 43 2.76 -3.48 5.93
N THR A 44 3.14 -4.27 6.93
CA THR A 44 2.52 -5.58 7.20
C THR A 44 1.04 -5.44 7.58
N GLU A 45 0.70 -4.43 8.39
CA GLU A 45 -0.68 -4.13 8.75
C GLU A 45 -1.53 -3.76 7.52
N ILE A 46 -1.02 -2.89 6.65
CA ILE A 46 -1.72 -2.50 5.41
C ILE A 46 -1.91 -3.71 4.50
N LEU A 47 -0.87 -4.53 4.31
CA LEU A 47 -0.96 -5.75 3.52
C LEU A 47 -1.96 -6.75 4.11
N GLY A 48 -1.98 -6.91 5.43
CA GLY A 48 -2.93 -7.77 6.13
C GLY A 48 -4.38 -7.32 5.89
N ARG A 49 -4.65 -6.02 6.03
CA ARG A 49 -5.99 -5.45 5.75
C ARG A 49 -6.40 -5.61 4.29
N TRP A 50 -5.49 -5.31 3.36
CA TRP A 50 -5.74 -5.44 1.92
C TRP A 50 -6.00 -6.90 1.51
N ARG A 51 -5.22 -7.84 2.04
CA ARG A 51 -5.39 -9.28 1.79
C ARG A 51 -6.71 -9.80 2.37
N GLY A 52 -7.09 -9.31 3.56
CA GLY A 52 -8.25 -9.81 4.30
C GLY A 52 -8.15 -11.31 4.57
N ASN A 53 -9.28 -12.03 4.43
CA ASN A 53 -9.37 -13.46 4.70
C ASN A 53 -8.94 -14.36 3.53
N ARG A 54 -8.25 -13.82 2.52
CA ARG A 54 -7.78 -14.59 1.36
C ARG A 54 -6.62 -15.47 1.84
N GLY A 55 -6.91 -16.75 2.07
CA GLY A 55 -6.00 -17.73 2.71
C GLY A 55 -4.63 -17.87 2.03
N GLU A 56 -3.73 -18.64 2.65
CA GLU A 56 -2.28 -18.67 2.32
C GLU A 56 -1.96 -18.92 0.84
N GLY A 57 -2.76 -19.73 0.13
CA GLY A 57 -2.58 -20.05 -1.29
C GLY A 57 -3.13 -19.05 -2.30
N TRP A 58 -3.72 -17.93 -1.85
CA TRP A 58 -4.23 -16.92 -2.75
C TRP A 58 -3.10 -16.17 -3.46
N THR A 59 -3.24 -16.05 -4.79
CA THR A 59 -2.34 -15.24 -5.63
C THR A 59 -3.08 -13.99 -6.09
N PRO A 60 -2.56 -12.78 -5.85
CA PRO A 60 -3.22 -11.56 -6.28
C PRO A 60 -3.27 -11.45 -7.79
N THR A 61 -4.37 -10.90 -8.31
CA THR A 61 -4.47 -10.46 -9.69
C THR A 61 -3.82 -9.09 -9.89
N VAL A 62 -3.66 -8.64 -11.13
CA VAL A 62 -3.22 -7.26 -11.39
C VAL A 62 -4.22 -6.25 -10.81
N SER A 63 -5.52 -6.54 -10.89
CA SER A 63 -6.55 -5.69 -10.28
C SER A 63 -6.43 -5.64 -8.75
N ASP A 64 -6.01 -6.72 -8.10
CA ASP A 64 -5.77 -6.70 -6.66
C ASP A 64 -4.58 -5.82 -6.30
N LEU A 65 -3.53 -5.79 -7.13
CA LEU A 65 -2.39 -4.89 -6.92
C LEU A 65 -2.77 -3.41 -7.11
N ASP A 66 -3.68 -3.10 -8.04
CA ASP A 66 -4.25 -1.75 -8.14
C ASP A 66 -5.01 -1.38 -6.86
N ASN A 67 -5.78 -2.32 -6.29
CA ASN A 67 -6.45 -2.10 -5.01
C ASN A 67 -5.47 -1.92 -3.84
N LEU A 68 -4.28 -2.54 -3.90
CA LEU A 68 -3.22 -2.32 -2.92
C LEU A 68 -2.66 -0.90 -3.02
N TYR A 69 -2.47 -0.41 -4.24
CA TYR A 69 -2.06 0.98 -4.48
C TYR A 69 -3.06 1.96 -3.86
N GLU A 70 -4.36 1.80 -4.15
CA GLU A 70 -5.41 2.66 -3.60
C GLU A 70 -5.46 2.61 -2.06
N ALA A 71 -5.27 1.42 -1.48
CA ALA A 71 -5.18 1.28 -0.03
C ALA A 71 -3.98 2.02 0.57
N GLY A 72 -2.82 1.97 -0.11
CA GLY A 72 -1.62 2.71 0.28
C GLY A 72 -1.81 4.23 0.20
N VAL A 73 -2.42 4.72 -0.88
CA VAL A 73 -2.74 6.15 -1.06
C VAL A 73 -3.68 6.64 0.05
N ARG A 74 -4.78 5.92 0.30
CA ARG A 74 -5.74 6.27 1.35
C ARG A 74 -5.08 6.32 2.72
N TRP A 75 -4.29 5.30 3.06
CA TRP A 75 -3.55 5.27 4.31
C TRP A 75 -2.62 6.48 4.44
N ALA A 76 -1.88 6.83 3.37
CA ALA A 76 -0.97 7.98 3.40
C ALA A 76 -1.72 9.29 3.63
N VAL A 77 -2.87 9.50 2.99
CA VAL A 77 -3.72 10.69 3.16
C VAL A 77 -4.22 10.82 4.60
N GLU A 78 -4.77 9.74 5.16
CA GLU A 78 -5.25 9.69 6.54
C GLU A 78 -4.14 9.98 7.56
N ASN A 79 -2.90 9.62 7.22
CA ASN A 79 -1.76 9.72 8.14
C ASN A 79 -0.91 10.98 7.95
N THR A 80 -0.97 11.67 6.82
CA THR A 80 -0.11 12.85 6.55
C THR A 80 -0.83 14.18 6.62
N ARG A 81 -2.16 14.18 6.84
CA ARG A 81 -3.03 15.38 6.76
C ARG A 81 -3.01 16.08 5.39
N VAL A 82 -2.40 15.46 4.37
CA VAL A 82 -2.46 15.92 2.98
C VAL A 82 -3.87 15.68 2.49
N ARG A 83 -4.58 16.74 2.13
CA ARG A 83 -5.83 16.62 1.37
C ARG A 83 -5.44 16.28 -0.07
N LEU A 84 -5.93 15.16 -0.60
CA LEU A 84 -5.99 15.00 -2.05
C LEU A 84 -6.72 16.24 -2.58
N PHE A 85 -6.13 16.92 -3.57
CA PHE A 85 -6.54 18.24 -4.07
C PHE A 85 -8.06 18.47 -4.00
N ASP A 86 -8.44 19.66 -3.53
CA ASP A 86 -9.83 20.12 -3.45
C ASP A 86 -10.64 19.60 -4.65
N GLN A 87 -11.68 18.82 -4.35
CA GLN A 87 -12.84 18.72 -5.23
C GLN A 87 -13.55 20.08 -5.17
N GLY A 88 -12.97 21.09 -5.80
CA GLY A 88 -13.41 22.48 -5.74
C GLY A 88 -13.54 23.08 -7.13
N ALA A 89 -14.66 22.80 -7.80
CA ALA A 89 -15.68 23.77 -8.24
C ALA A 89 -16.68 23.06 -9.16
#